data_AF-A8SC42-F1
#
_entry.id   AF-A8SC42-F1
#
_cell.length_a   1.000
_cell.length_b   1.000
_cell.length_c   1.000
_cell.angle_alpha   90.00
_cell.angle_beta   90.00
_cell.angle_gamma   90.00
#
_symmetry.space_group_name_H-M   'P 1'
#
loop_
_entity.id
_entity.type
_entity.pdbx_description
1 polymer ?
#
loop_
_entity_poly.entity_id
_entity_poly.type
_entity_poly.pdbx_seq_one_letter_code
_entity_poly.pdbx_strand_id
1 'polypeptide(L)'
;MWERTLSQKSVRLFCEQKVIDEAKADAYVYGYELLISSVVSVLLVVLIAVVCGDVRYALSFLIGFIPQRIYIGGYHATSHTRCYLAFSGLALICILLSKAIAANHLFRILTTVALLGISIFLSPIEAKNKPLSEKKRSSYKMVASVLSSIDFLLAIFNVLPYTRHVVCYYLSKWVLIVFSTIPLVQQKFNANFCR
;
A
#
# COMPACT_ATOMS: atom_id res chain seq x y z
N MET A 1 17.39 3.68 14.73
CA MET A 1 17.14 3.34 13.31
C MET A 1 17.80 4.39 12.45
N TRP A 2 18.53 4.01 11.40
CA TRP A 2 19.31 4.93 10.58
C TRP A 2 18.41 5.91 9.81
N GLU A 3 17.20 5.48 9.45
CA GLU A 3 16.18 6.30 8.81
C GLU A 3 15.80 7.49 9.68
N ARG A 4 15.62 7.27 10.98
CA ARG A 4 15.30 8.33 11.95
C ARG A 4 16.47 9.29 12.13
N THR A 5 17.70 8.78 12.22
CA THR A 5 18.90 9.62 12.32
C THR A 5 19.09 10.50 11.08
N LEU A 6 18.87 9.96 9.88
CA LEU A 6 18.89 10.74 8.65
C LEU A 6 17.76 11.77 8.61
N SER A 7 16.54 11.37 8.98
CA SER A 7 15.38 12.27 9.01
C SER A 7 15.58 13.44 9.97
N GLN A 8 16.14 13.19 11.16
CA GLN A 8 16.48 14.22 12.13
C GLN A 8 17.54 15.18 11.61
N LYS A 9 18.59 14.69 10.94
CA LYS A 9 19.62 15.53 10.33
C LYS A 9 19.03 16.43 9.25
N SER A 10 18.21 15.88 8.35
CA SER A 10 17.56 16.63 7.27
C SER A 10 16.61 17.70 7.81
N VAL A 11 15.74 17.34 8.77
CA VAL A 11 14.79 18.31 9.35
C VAL A 11 15.50 19.42 10.12
N ARG A 12 16.57 19.09 10.86
CA ARG A 12 17.38 20.09 11.56
C ARG A 12 17.97 21.13 10.61
N LEU A 13 18.53 20.70 9.47
CA LEU A 13 19.03 21.60 8.43
C LEU A 13 17.92 22.54 7.91
N PHE A 14 16.71 22.02 7.70
CA PHE A 14 15.58 22.84 7.23
C PHE A 14 15.01 23.77 8.31
N CYS A 15 15.09 23.41 9.59
CA CYS A 15 14.77 24.30 10.70
C CYS A 15 15.80 25.44 10.82
N GLU A 16 17.09 25.13 10.69
CA GLU A 16 18.18 26.12 10.67
C GLU A 16 18.02 27.12 9.51
N GLN A 17 17.49 26.67 8.38
CA GLN A 17 17.14 27.51 7.22
C GLN A 17 15.79 28.24 7.34
N LYS A 18 15.08 28.13 8.48
CA LYS A 18 13.72 28.69 8.72
C LYS A 18 12.67 28.25 7.69
N VAL A 19 12.87 27.11 7.03
CA VAL A 19 11.91 26.53 6.09
C VAL A 19 10.82 25.75 6.84
N ILE A 20 11.20 25.11 7.96
CA ILE A 20 10.29 24.33 8.81
C ILE A 20 10.22 24.98 10.19
N ASP A 21 8.98 25.24 10.64
CA ASP A 21 8.69 25.63 12.01
C ASP A 21 9.04 24.49 12.97
N GLU A 22 9.82 24.80 14.01
CA GLU A 22 10.25 23.84 15.04
C GLU A 22 9.06 23.14 15.70
N ALA A 23 7.92 23.84 15.85
CA ALA A 23 6.70 23.24 16.40
C ALA A 23 6.15 22.07 15.56
N LYS A 24 6.55 21.97 14.29
CA LYS A 24 6.14 20.90 13.37
C LYS A 24 7.27 19.90 13.09
N ALA A 25 8.48 20.12 13.62
CA ALA A 25 9.66 19.33 13.28
C ALA A 25 9.43 17.82 13.46
N ASP A 26 8.79 17.40 14.55
CA ASP A 26 8.50 15.98 14.83
C ASP A 26 7.61 15.33 13.75
N ALA A 27 6.60 16.07 13.27
CA ALA A 27 5.75 15.60 12.19
C ALA A 27 6.52 15.44 10.87
N TYR A 28 7.46 16.34 10.59
CA TYR A 28 8.35 16.23 9.43
C TYR A 28 9.33 15.06 9.58
N VAL A 29 9.94 14.86 10.76
CA VAL A 29 10.86 13.72 11.01
C VAL A 29 10.13 12.41 10.74
N TYR A 30 8.92 12.24 11.28
CA TYR A 30 8.10 11.07 11.02
C TYR A 30 7.76 10.92 9.52
N GLY A 31 7.42 12.02 8.86
CA GLY A 31 7.15 12.03 7.41
C GLY A 31 8.35 11.57 6.58
N TYR A 32 9.54 12.08 6.87
CA TYR A 32 10.79 11.68 6.22
C TYR A 32 11.15 10.22 6.50
N GLU A 33 10.95 9.75 7.73
CA GLU A 33 11.20 8.36 8.10
C GLU A 33 10.33 7.41 7.25
N LEU A 34 9.04 7.73 7.10
CA LEU A 34 8.12 7.00 6.23
C LEU A 34 8.50 7.10 4.75
N LEU A 35 8.92 8.28 4.29
CA LEU A 35 9.32 8.51 2.91
C LEU A 35 10.55 7.68 2.54
N ILE A 36 11.60 7.74 3.36
CA ILE A 36 12.84 6.95 3.18
C ILE A 36 12.50 5.47 3.15
N SER A 37 11.69 5.00 4.11
CA SER A 37 11.26 3.60 4.14
C SER A 37 10.50 3.19 2.88
N SER A 38 9.61 4.05 2.38
CA SER A 38 8.85 3.78 1.16
C SER A 38 9.76 3.73 -0.08
N VAL A 39 10.71 4.66 -0.20
CA VAL A 39 11.68 4.69 -1.31
C VAL A 39 12.53 3.42 -1.31
N VAL A 40 13.09 3.03 -0.16
CA VAL A 40 13.88 1.79 -0.03
C VAL A 40 13.04 0.57 -0.44
N SER A 41 11.79 0.51 0.01
CA SER A 41 10.87 -0.57 -0.34
C SER A 41 10.61 -0.68 -1.85
N VAL A 42 10.40 0.45 -2.53
CA VAL A 42 10.21 0.50 -3.99
C VAL A 42 11.48 0.04 -4.71
N LEU A 43 12.66 0.51 -4.29
CA LEU A 43 13.94 0.11 -4.87
C LEU A 43 14.17 -1.40 -4.74
N LEU A 44 13.83 -2.00 -3.60
CA LEU A 44 13.91 -3.45 -3.40
C LEU A 44 12.99 -4.22 -4.36
N VAL A 45 11.75 -3.75 -4.57
CA VAL A 45 10.82 -4.39 -5.52
C VAL A 45 11.34 -4.30 -6.96
N VAL A 46 11.91 -3.15 -7.34
CA VAL A 46 12.53 -2.98 -8.67
C VAL A 46 13.71 -3.94 -8.83
N LEU A 47 14.59 -4.02 -7.84
CA LEU A 47 15.73 -4.95 -7.85
C LEU A 47 15.28 -6.40 -8.01
N ILE A 48 14.25 -6.82 -7.26
CA ILE A 48 13.68 -8.18 -7.36
C ILE A 48 13.14 -8.44 -8.77
N ALA A 49 12.42 -7.50 -9.36
CA ALA A 49 11.88 -7.66 -10.71
C ALA A 49 12.98 -7.77 -11.78
N VAL A 50 14.06 -6.99 -11.64
CA VAL A 50 15.26 -7.10 -12.49
C VAL A 50 15.91 -8.47 -12.36
N VAL A 51 16.11 -8.97 -11.13
CA VAL A 51 16.65 -10.32 -10.89
C VAL A 51 15.72 -11.41 -11.45
N CYS A 52 14.40 -11.20 -11.41
CA CYS A 52 13.41 -12.10 -11.99
C CYS A 52 13.34 -12.06 -13.52
N GLY A 53 14.11 -11.16 -14.15
CA GLY A 53 14.29 -11.04 -15.60
C GLY A 53 13.35 -10.05 -16.29
N ASP A 54 12.49 -9.32 -15.57
CA ASP A 54 11.55 -8.37 -16.19
C ASP A 54 11.06 -7.27 -15.24
N VAL A 55 11.47 -6.03 -15.50
CA VAL A 55 11.11 -4.85 -14.69
C VAL A 55 9.62 -4.50 -14.74
N ARG A 56 8.88 -4.97 -15.77
CA ARG A 56 7.43 -4.70 -15.90
C ARG A 56 6.64 -5.29 -14.74
N TYR A 57 7.15 -6.35 -14.11
CA TYR A 57 6.56 -6.89 -12.89
C TYR A 57 6.57 -5.90 -11.73
N ALA A 58 7.66 -5.14 -11.54
CA ALA A 58 7.69 -4.08 -10.53
C ALA A 58 6.61 -3.04 -10.82
N LEU A 59 6.52 -2.58 -12.08
CA LEU A 59 5.51 -1.60 -12.48
C LEU A 59 4.08 -2.10 -12.21
N SER A 60 3.77 -3.34 -12.59
CA SER A 60 2.46 -3.94 -12.35
C SER A 60 2.12 -4.08 -10.87
N PHE A 61 3.07 -4.54 -10.05
CA PHE A 61 2.86 -4.66 -8.61
C PHE A 61 2.68 -3.28 -7.95
N LEU A 62 3.52 -2.31 -8.29
CA LEU A 62 3.50 -0.97 -7.69
C LEU A 62 2.23 -0.20 -8.08
N ILE A 63 1.82 -0.23 -9.36
CA ILE A 63 0.58 0.41 -9.82
C ILE A 63 -0.65 -0.27 -9.22
N GLY A 64 -0.64 -1.60 -9.09
CA GLY A 64 -1.76 -2.34 -8.51
C GLY A 64 -1.90 -2.18 -7.00
N PHE A 65 -0.81 -1.85 -6.30
CA PHE A 65 -0.79 -1.77 -4.84
C PHE A 65 -0.80 -0.34 -4.29
N ILE A 66 0.14 0.52 -4.72
CA ILE A 66 0.43 1.80 -4.04
C ILE A 66 -0.75 2.78 -4.09
N PRO A 67 -1.36 3.09 -5.25
CA PRO A 67 -2.43 4.09 -5.32
C PRO A 67 -3.59 3.74 -4.39
N GLN A 68 -4.07 2.50 -4.46
CA GLN A 68 -5.16 2.06 -3.61
C GLN A 68 -4.74 1.96 -2.15
N ARG A 69 -3.50 1.55 -1.85
CA ARG A 69 -2.98 1.50 -0.48
C ARG A 69 -2.95 2.87 0.20
N ILE A 70 -2.61 3.94 -0.52
CA ILE A 70 -2.56 5.29 0.03
C ILE A 70 -3.93 5.74 0.57
N TYR A 71 -5.01 5.39 -0.16
CA TYR A 71 -6.36 5.86 0.16
C TYR A 71 -7.15 4.87 1.03
N ILE A 72 -6.96 3.56 0.84
CA ILE A 72 -7.63 2.53 1.65
C ILE A 72 -6.97 2.40 3.03
N GLY A 73 -5.65 2.56 3.12
CA GLY A 73 -4.90 2.29 4.35
C GLY A 73 -4.63 0.79 4.54
N GLY A 74 -4.53 0.34 5.79
CA GLY A 74 -4.28 -1.06 6.13
C GLY A 74 -3.12 -1.25 7.12
N TYR A 75 -2.63 -2.49 7.22
CA TYR A 75 -1.62 -2.89 8.21
C TYR A 75 -0.28 -2.19 8.00
N HIS A 76 0.19 -1.47 9.02
CA HIS A 76 1.54 -0.92 9.07
C HIS A 76 2.39 -1.78 10.00
N ALA A 77 3.52 -2.27 9.48
CA ALA A 77 4.45 -3.04 10.27
C ALA A 77 5.00 -2.18 11.42
N THR A 78 5.21 -2.81 12.58
CA THR A 78 5.73 -2.14 13.77
C THR A 78 7.23 -1.83 13.69
N SER A 79 7.93 -2.26 12.63
CA SER A 79 9.29 -1.78 12.29
C SER A 79 9.48 -1.67 10.77
N HIS A 80 10.36 -0.77 10.34
CA HIS A 80 10.67 -0.56 8.92
C HIS A 80 11.32 -1.79 8.29
N THR A 81 12.21 -2.47 9.03
CA THR A 81 12.81 -3.73 8.56
C THR A 81 11.77 -4.80 8.22
N ARG A 82 10.72 -4.92 9.06
CA ARG A 82 9.59 -5.81 8.77
C ARG A 82 8.77 -5.33 7.58
N CYS A 83 8.63 -4.02 7.40
CA CYS A 83 7.97 -3.44 6.23
C CYS A 83 8.72 -3.78 4.95
N TYR A 84 10.05 -3.59 4.92
CA TYR A 84 10.90 -3.94 3.78
C TYR A 84 10.74 -5.40 3.41
N LEU A 85 10.95 -6.30 4.36
CA LEU A 85 10.88 -7.74 4.12
C LEU A 85 9.49 -8.20 3.70
N ALA A 86 8.43 -7.69 4.35
CA ALA A 86 7.07 -8.03 3.98
C ALA A 86 6.75 -7.53 2.57
N PHE A 87 7.01 -6.26 2.28
CA PHE A 87 6.68 -5.66 0.99
C PHE A 87 7.47 -6.29 -0.16
N SER A 88 8.78 -6.44 -0.01
CA SER A 88 9.64 -7.04 -1.03
C SER A 88 9.38 -8.55 -1.18
N GLY A 89 9.14 -9.26 -0.07
CA GLY A 89 8.80 -10.67 -0.07
C GLY A 89 7.45 -10.95 -0.75
N LEU A 90 6.44 -10.13 -0.47
CA LEU A 90 5.13 -10.25 -1.14
C LEU A 90 5.23 -9.91 -2.62
N ALA A 91 6.02 -8.91 -3.01
CA ALA A 91 6.29 -8.63 -4.41
C ALA A 91 6.93 -9.84 -5.11
N LEU A 92 7.95 -10.45 -4.50
CA LEU A 92 8.57 -11.68 -5.03
C LEU A 92 7.55 -12.81 -5.18
N ILE A 93 6.73 -13.07 -4.16
CA ILE A 93 5.67 -14.08 -4.21
C ILE A 93 4.69 -13.79 -5.35
N CYS A 94 4.23 -12.55 -5.51
CA CYS A 94 3.34 -12.17 -6.61
C CYS A 94 3.98 -12.41 -7.99
N ILE A 95 5.28 -12.13 -8.13
CA ILE A 95 6.01 -12.37 -9.39
C ILE A 95 6.10 -13.88 -9.68
N LEU A 96 6.48 -14.69 -8.69
CA LEU A 96 6.59 -16.14 -8.87
C LEU A 96 5.22 -16.76 -9.17
N LEU A 97 4.17 -16.39 -8.43
CA LEU A 97 2.80 -16.87 -8.66
C LEU A 97 2.26 -16.44 -10.02
N SER A 98 2.63 -15.25 -10.51
CA SER A 98 2.20 -14.80 -11.84
C SER A 98 2.73 -15.66 -12.99
N LYS A 99 3.78 -16.46 -12.75
CA LYS A 99 4.32 -17.43 -13.72
C LYS A 99 3.57 -18.77 -13.67
N ALA A 100 2.90 -19.08 -12.55
CA ALA A 100 2.21 -20.34 -12.31
C ALA A 100 0.68 -20.26 -12.51
N ILE A 101 0.09 -19.08 -12.29
CA ILE A 101 -1.37 -18.89 -12.28
C ILE A 101 -1.78 -18.03 -13.48
N ALA A 102 -2.94 -18.35 -14.07
CA ALA A 102 -3.62 -17.50 -15.03
C ALA A 102 -4.77 -16.72 -14.35
N ALA A 103 -4.74 -15.39 -14.42
CA ALA A 103 -5.85 -14.54 -13.96
C ALA A 103 -6.98 -14.58 -14.99
N ASN A 104 -7.81 -15.63 -14.95
CA ASN A 104 -8.99 -15.73 -15.79
C ASN A 104 -10.02 -14.61 -15.47
N HIS A 105 -11.01 -14.44 -16.33
CA HIS A 105 -11.99 -13.36 -16.20
C HIS A 105 -12.71 -13.37 -14.85
N LEU A 106 -13.12 -14.56 -14.37
CA LEU A 106 -13.76 -14.74 -13.07
C LEU A 106 -12.85 -14.27 -11.92
N PHE A 107 -11.58 -14.67 -11.92
CA PHE A 107 -10.59 -14.26 -10.91
C PHE A 107 -10.46 -12.74 -10.85
N ARG A 108 -10.42 -12.07 -12.01
CA ARG A 108 -10.34 -10.61 -12.11
C ARG A 108 -11.56 -9.94 -11.49
N ILE A 109 -12.77 -10.40 -11.85
CA ILE A 109 -14.03 -9.89 -11.29
C ILE A 109 -14.05 -10.05 -9.78
N LEU A 110 -13.84 -11.27 -9.26
CA LEU A 110 -13.88 -11.55 -7.82
C LEU A 110 -12.92 -10.66 -7.03
N THR A 111 -11.69 -10.50 -7.54
CA THR A 111 -10.68 -9.63 -6.91
C THR A 111 -11.16 -8.18 -6.84
N THR A 112 -11.72 -7.65 -7.93
CA THR A 112 -12.17 -6.25 -7.99
C THR A 112 -13.44 -5.98 -7.21
N VAL A 113 -14.38 -6.93 -7.14
CA VAL A 113 -15.59 -6.83 -6.31
C VAL A 113 -15.23 -6.79 -4.83
N ALA A 114 -14.34 -7.68 -4.39
CA ALA A 114 -13.86 -7.69 -3.00
C ALA A 114 -13.21 -6.35 -2.62
N LEU A 115 -12.35 -5.82 -3.51
CA LEU A 115 -11.66 -4.56 -3.26
C LEU A 115 -12.60 -3.35 -3.31
N LEU A 116 -13.60 -3.35 -4.18
CA LEU A 116 -14.63 -2.32 -4.24
C LEU A 116 -15.45 -2.31 -2.94
N GLY A 117 -15.85 -3.48 -2.43
CA GLY A 117 -16.53 -3.61 -1.14
C GLY A 117 -15.70 -3.01 0.00
N ILE A 118 -14.41 -3.34 0.09
CA ILE A 118 -13.51 -2.74 1.09
C ILE A 118 -13.43 -1.21 0.91
N SER A 119 -13.34 -0.74 -0.32
CA SER A 119 -13.20 0.70 -0.62
C SER A 119 -14.45 1.51 -0.25
N ILE A 120 -15.65 0.95 -0.43
CA ILE A 120 -16.91 1.64 -0.13
C ILE A 120 -17.27 1.55 1.35
N PHE A 121 -17.06 0.39 1.98
CA PHE A 121 -17.57 0.16 3.34
C PHE A 121 -16.52 0.36 4.43
N LEU A 122 -15.24 0.06 4.13
CA LEU A 122 -14.20 -0.04 5.15
C LEU A 122 -13.13 1.06 5.03
N SER A 123 -13.07 1.77 3.90
CA SER A 123 -12.09 2.84 3.68
C SER A 123 -12.51 4.20 4.30
N PRO A 124 -11.55 5.00 4.80
CA PRO A 124 -10.15 4.64 5.04
C PRO A 124 -10.01 3.83 6.34
N ILE A 125 -9.15 2.83 6.32
CA ILE A 125 -8.78 2.04 7.50
C ILE A 125 -7.71 2.82 8.25
N GLU A 126 -8.15 3.59 9.23
CA GLU A 126 -7.30 4.51 9.99
C GLU A 126 -6.32 3.76 10.90
N ALA A 127 -5.08 4.26 10.93
CA ALA A 127 -4.10 3.84 11.92
C ALA A 127 -4.39 4.55 13.24
N LYS A 128 -4.34 3.82 14.37
CA LYS A 128 -4.57 4.36 15.72
C LYS A 128 -3.79 5.64 16.03
N ASN A 129 -2.59 5.79 15.46
CA ASN A 129 -1.67 6.89 15.74
C ASN A 129 -1.83 8.08 14.78
N LYS A 130 -2.78 8.05 13.85
CA LYS A 130 -2.98 9.12 12.86
C LYS A 130 -4.47 9.30 12.54
N PRO A 131 -5.26 9.88 13.46
CA PRO A 131 -6.66 10.18 13.20
C PRO A 131 -6.77 11.17 12.02
N LEU A 132 -7.67 10.90 11.09
CA LEU A 132 -7.93 11.78 9.97
C LEU A 132 -9.01 12.79 10.34
N SER A 133 -8.90 14.02 9.84
CA SER A 133 -10.03 14.94 9.88
C SER A 133 -11.17 14.41 9.02
N GLU A 134 -12.42 14.71 9.38
CA GLU A 134 -13.60 14.21 8.65
C GLU A 134 -13.55 14.53 7.15
N LYS A 135 -13.08 15.74 6.79
CA LYS A 135 -12.88 16.15 5.39
C LYS A 135 -11.88 15.25 4.66
N LYS A 136 -10.75 14.89 5.29
CA LYS A 136 -9.75 13.99 4.70
C LYS A 136 -10.29 12.57 4.60
N ARG A 137 -11.02 12.11 5.61
CA ARG A 137 -11.65 10.78 5.64
C ARG A 137 -12.61 10.60 4.46
N SER A 138 -13.52 11.56 4.25
CA SER A 138 -14.46 11.55 3.14
C SER A 138 -13.74 11.58 1.78
N SER A 139 -12.72 12.44 1.65
CA SER A 139 -11.93 12.54 0.41
C SER A 139 -11.20 11.23 0.09
N TYR A 140 -10.58 10.58 1.07
CA TYR A 140 -9.84 9.34 0.87
C TYR A 140 -10.77 8.19 0.49
N LYS A 141 -11.93 8.10 1.16
CA LYS A 141 -12.97 7.14 0.81
C LYS A 141 -13.46 7.34 -0.64
N MET A 142 -13.70 8.58 -1.06
CA MET A 142 -14.12 8.89 -2.42
C MET A 142 -13.07 8.44 -3.43
N VAL A 143 -11.79 8.81 -3.24
CA VAL A 143 -10.72 8.44 -4.17
C VAL A 143 -10.50 6.92 -4.20
N ALA A 144 -10.49 6.25 -3.06
CA ALA A 144 -10.41 4.78 -2.99
C ALA A 144 -11.55 4.11 -3.76
N SER A 145 -12.78 4.61 -3.59
CA SER A 145 -13.96 4.07 -4.28
C SER A 145 -13.88 4.31 -5.80
N VAL A 146 -13.46 5.49 -6.25
CA VAL A 146 -13.28 5.79 -7.67
C VAL A 146 -12.23 4.89 -8.31
N LEU A 147 -11.06 4.73 -7.68
CA LEU A 147 -10.00 3.85 -8.19
C LEU A 147 -10.48 2.40 -8.29
N SER A 148 -11.14 1.89 -7.26
CA SER A 148 -11.67 0.52 -7.27
C SER A 148 -12.82 0.32 -8.26
N SER A 149 -13.64 1.33 -8.50
CA SER A 149 -14.69 1.30 -9.53
C SER A 149 -14.09 1.25 -10.93
N ILE A 150 -13.04 2.03 -11.21
CA ILE A 150 -12.31 1.97 -12.49
C ILE A 150 -11.76 0.56 -12.71
N ASP A 151 -11.12 -0.03 -11.70
CA ASP A 151 -10.58 -1.39 -11.80
C ASP A 151 -11.66 -2.44 -12.06
N PHE A 152 -12.81 -2.30 -11.39
CA PHE A 152 -13.96 -3.17 -11.61
C PHE A 152 -14.48 -3.08 -13.04
N LEU A 153 -14.58 -1.87 -13.61
CA LEU A 153 -14.97 -1.69 -15.01
C LEU A 153 -13.92 -2.28 -15.97
N LEU A 154 -12.62 -2.11 -15.69
CA LEU A 154 -11.56 -2.74 -16.50
C LEU A 154 -11.62 -4.28 -16.46
N ALA A 155 -12.05 -4.85 -15.32
CA ALA A 155 -12.25 -6.29 -15.19
C ALA A 155 -13.51 -6.77 -15.92
N ILE A 156 -14.65 -6.09 -15.76
CA ILE A 156 -15.94 -6.53 -16.34
C ILE A 156 -15.88 -6.52 -17.88
N PHE A 157 -15.33 -5.47 -18.47
CA PHE A 157 -15.15 -5.35 -19.92
C PHE A 157 -13.90 -6.08 -20.45
N ASN A 158 -13.16 -6.77 -19.58
CA ASN A 158 -11.95 -7.52 -19.91
C ASN A 158 -10.90 -6.70 -20.71
N VAL A 159 -10.73 -5.42 -20.38
CA VAL A 159 -9.91 -4.48 -21.16
C VAL A 159 -8.43 -4.86 -21.16
N LEU A 160 -7.90 -5.27 -20.01
CA LEU A 160 -6.47 -5.66 -19.90
C LEU A 160 -6.21 -7.04 -20.50
N PRO A 161 -5.07 -7.26 -21.17
CA PRO A 161 -4.72 -8.54 -21.79
C PRO A 161 -4.32 -9.60 -20.76
N TYR A 162 -4.45 -10.88 -21.12
CA TYR A 162 -4.05 -12.03 -20.29
C TYR A 162 -2.52 -12.24 -20.30
N THR A 163 -1.79 -11.29 -19.73
CA THR A 163 -0.33 -11.36 -19.58
C THR A 163 0.07 -11.61 -18.13
N ARG A 164 1.27 -12.18 -17.91
CA ARG A 164 1.80 -12.43 -16.56
C ARG A 164 1.92 -11.15 -15.73
N HIS A 165 2.22 -10.01 -16.35
CA HIS A 165 2.27 -8.70 -15.68
C HIS A 165 0.88 -8.29 -15.16
N VAL A 166 -0.17 -8.52 -15.94
CA VAL A 166 -1.56 -8.28 -15.51
C VAL A 166 -1.96 -9.25 -14.39
N VAL A 167 -1.52 -10.51 -14.42
CA VAL A 167 -1.71 -11.42 -13.28
C VAL A 167 -1.05 -10.85 -12.02
N CYS A 168 0.19 -10.38 -12.11
CA CYS A 168 0.91 -9.77 -11.00
C CYS A 168 0.18 -8.54 -10.42
N TYR A 169 -0.41 -7.71 -11.29
CA TYR A 169 -1.26 -6.57 -10.90
C TYR A 169 -2.51 -6.99 -10.12
N TYR A 170 -3.20 -8.07 -10.51
CA TYR A 170 -4.34 -8.57 -9.72
C TYR A 170 -3.89 -9.27 -8.43
N LEU A 171 -2.75 -9.96 -8.42
CA LEU A 171 -2.18 -10.54 -7.20
C LEU A 171 -1.80 -9.45 -6.19
N SER A 172 -1.29 -8.30 -6.62
CA SER A 172 -0.98 -7.18 -5.71
C SER A 172 -2.25 -6.62 -5.04
N LYS A 173 -3.42 -6.70 -5.70
CA LYS A 173 -4.70 -6.34 -5.08
C LYS A 173 -5.10 -7.32 -3.98
N TRP A 174 -4.84 -8.61 -4.14
CA TRP A 174 -5.02 -9.59 -3.06
C TRP A 174 -4.16 -9.27 -1.84
N VAL A 175 -2.91 -8.86 -2.07
CA VAL A 175 -2.05 -8.37 -0.98
C VAL A 175 -2.70 -7.18 -0.28
N LEU A 176 -3.27 -6.24 -1.03
CA LEU A 176 -3.96 -5.09 -0.44
C LEU A 176 -5.21 -5.49 0.36
N ILE A 177 -6.00 -6.44 -0.13
CA ILE A 177 -7.16 -6.99 0.59
C ILE A 177 -6.72 -7.58 1.93
N VAL A 178 -5.68 -8.43 1.93
CA VAL A 178 -5.13 -9.04 3.14
C VAL A 178 -4.61 -7.97 4.12
N PHE A 179 -3.88 -6.98 3.61
CA PHE A 179 -3.37 -5.90 4.47
C PHE A 179 -4.48 -5.03 5.05
N SER A 180 -5.62 -4.93 4.36
CA SER A 180 -6.79 -4.18 4.82
C SER A 180 -7.58 -4.94 5.88
N THR A 181 -7.63 -6.27 5.83
CA THR A 181 -8.38 -7.07 6.81
C THR A 181 -7.66 -7.26 8.14
N ILE A 182 -6.32 -7.32 8.15
CA ILE A 182 -5.53 -7.52 9.38
C ILE A 182 -5.86 -6.49 10.49
N PRO A 183 -5.86 -5.17 10.24
CA PRO A 183 -6.19 -4.18 11.26
C PRO A 183 -7.62 -4.29 11.78
N LEU A 184 -8.58 -4.66 10.92
CA LEU A 184 -9.98 -4.81 11.31
C LEU A 184 -10.15 -5.98 12.29
N VAL A 185 -9.46 -7.08 12.02
CA VAL A 185 -9.40 -8.24 12.92
C VAL A 185 -8.73 -7.86 14.24
N GLN A 186 -7.58 -7.18 14.20
CA GLN A 186 -6.88 -6.71 15.41
C GLN A 186 -7.71 -5.75 16.25
N GLN A 187 -8.48 -4.85 15.63
CA GLN A 187 -9.37 -3.93 16.35
C GLN A 187 -10.51 -4.69 17.04
N LYS A 188 -11.12 -5.67 16.35
CA LYS A 188 -12.23 -6.48 16.89
C LYS A 188 -11.79 -7.38 18.05
N PHE A 189 -10.62 -8.01 17.96
CA PHE A 189 -10.07 -8.82 19.07
C PHE A 189 -9.77 -7.95 20.30
N ASN A 190 -9.13 -6.79 20.12
CA ASN A 190 -8.84 -5.90 21.25
C ASN A 190 -10.12 -5.32 21.89
N ALA A 191 -11.16 -5.03 21.10
CA ALA A 191 -12.44 -4.56 21.62
C ALA A 191 -13.18 -5.64 22.45
N ASN A 192 -13.00 -6.92 22.12
CA ASN A 192 -13.59 -8.03 22.86
C ASN A 192 -12.84 -8.36 24.16
N PHE A 193 -11.58 -7.98 24.30
CA PHE A 193 -10.79 -8.16 25.53
C PHE A 193 -10.91 -6.99 26.52
N CYS A 194 -11.41 -5.83 26.08
CA CYS A 194 -11.70 -4.67 26.94
C CYS A 194 -13.18 -4.59 27.38
N ARG A 195 -13.96 -5.66 27.20
CA ARG A 195 -15.27 -5.87 27.80
C ARG A 195 -15.16 -6.97 28.84
#